data_AF-A0A846X533-F1
#
_entry.id   AF-A0A846X533-F1
#
_cell.length_a   1.000
_cell.length_b   1.000
_cell.length_c   1.000
_cell.angle_alpha   90.00
_cell.angle_beta   90.00
_cell.angle_gamma   90.00
#
_symmetry.space_group_name_H-M   'P 1'
#
loop_
_entity.id
_entity.type
_entity.pdbx_description
1 polymer ?
#
loop_
_entity_poly.entity_id
_entity_poly.type
_entity_poly.pdbx_seq_one_letter_code
_entity_poly.pdbx_strand_id
1 'polypeptide(L)'
;MKASAAADWWQQEAYRLADSVVAPWDVDAAIARKADGETPAPVLGAYLITNSGVPGPHLLPTSKSSVFQGIPIQTGFVSAASDPSGVVLRIGAIRFADATTASRALDALTATPAVPSGAPTGTRVLTEGTLDGKHWLTLGTTRANLLLVSSTSSPSPGRTTDSLVTKALSMQADKIGNYQQSSMDSVTNTPNVPMDTDDKIMEYTVRAGAGTPQPLAGTSASVGYLDGYMTPRTLAMTTVGVKSEIETQAAKYGWELYASRSGVSTTRYRDVDSARRYFSDRFGEGKGVVPGIPAENARCGKVASGGYSCTAWAGGRYTSSAASNTLTKAQQIISAQYLLLQQRPS
;
A
#
# COMPACT_ATOMS: atom_id res chain seq x y z
N MET A 1 11.28 1.60 -16.17
CA MET A 1 10.30 0.47 -16.27
C MET A 1 9.14 0.86 -17.20
N LYS A 2 8.56 -0.08 -17.97
CA LYS A 2 7.40 0.20 -18.86
C LYS A 2 6.19 -0.62 -18.43
N ALA A 3 5.02 0.01 -18.37
CA ALA A 3 3.74 -0.71 -18.26
C ALA A 3 3.41 -1.39 -19.59
N SER A 4 2.76 -2.54 -19.51
CA SER A 4 2.24 -3.23 -20.69
C SER A 4 0.84 -3.80 -20.50
N ALA A 5 0.28 -3.73 -19.29
CA ALA A 5 -1.11 -4.05 -18.99
C ALA A 5 -1.78 -2.89 -18.26
N ALA A 6 -3.08 -2.65 -18.52
CA ALA A 6 -3.84 -1.56 -17.90
C ALA A 6 -3.69 -1.50 -16.37
N ALA A 7 -3.66 -2.66 -15.71
CA ALA A 7 -3.51 -2.78 -14.26
C ALA A 7 -2.17 -2.24 -13.74
N ASP A 8 -1.11 -2.20 -14.56
CA ASP A 8 0.18 -1.64 -14.16
C ASP A 8 0.03 -0.15 -13.83
N TRP A 9 -0.59 0.61 -14.75
CA TRP A 9 -0.87 2.03 -14.56
C TRP A 9 -1.85 2.27 -13.40
N TRP A 10 -2.91 1.46 -13.31
CA TRP A 10 -3.88 1.58 -12.23
C TRP A 10 -3.29 1.29 -10.84
N GLN A 11 -2.30 0.39 -10.75
CA GLN A 11 -1.55 0.12 -9.52
C GLN A 11 -0.70 1.33 -9.11
N GLN A 12 0.02 1.93 -10.05
CA GLN A 12 0.81 3.11 -9.74
C GLN A 12 -0.07 4.33 -9.38
N GLU A 13 -1.24 4.45 -10.01
CA GLU A 13 -2.25 5.45 -9.64
C GLU A 13 -2.83 5.20 -8.24
N ALA A 14 -3.04 3.94 -7.84
CA ALA A 14 -3.46 3.59 -6.48
C ALA A 14 -2.44 4.06 -5.43
N TYR A 15 -1.14 3.98 -5.70
CA TYR A 15 -0.13 4.50 -4.78
C TYR A 15 -0.18 6.02 -4.66
N ARG A 16 -0.50 6.74 -5.73
CA ARG A 16 -0.73 8.19 -5.66
C ARG A 16 -2.00 8.53 -4.87
N LEU A 17 -3.06 7.74 -5.05
CA LEU A 17 -4.29 7.86 -4.26
C LEU A 17 -4.04 7.60 -2.78
N ALA A 18 -3.18 6.63 -2.46
CA ALA A 18 -2.86 6.22 -1.09
C ALA A 18 -2.35 7.39 -0.24
N ASP A 19 -1.56 8.32 -0.78
CA ASP A 19 -1.09 9.49 -0.05
C ASP A 19 -2.24 10.37 0.49
N SER A 20 -3.40 10.32 -0.18
CA SER A 20 -4.64 11.01 0.21
C SER A 20 -5.61 10.13 1.00
N VAL A 21 -5.26 8.88 1.28
CA VAL A 21 -5.99 8.02 2.21
C VAL A 21 -5.52 8.30 3.64
N VAL A 22 -6.47 8.43 4.56
CA VAL A 22 -6.24 8.56 5.99
C VAL A 22 -5.83 7.19 6.51
N ALA A 23 -4.74 7.15 7.27
CA ALA A 23 -4.32 5.90 7.88
C ALA A 23 -5.09 5.69 9.19
N PRO A 24 -5.39 4.45 9.60
CA PRO A 24 -6.19 4.19 10.79
C PRO A 24 -5.58 4.77 12.07
N TRP A 25 -4.26 4.79 12.16
CA TRP A 25 -3.52 5.35 13.28
C TRP A 25 -3.52 6.88 13.38
N ASP A 26 -3.96 7.58 12.34
CA ASP A 26 -4.20 9.03 12.41
C ASP A 26 -5.58 9.32 13.01
N VAL A 27 -6.51 8.37 12.85
CA VAL A 27 -7.84 8.43 13.46
C VAL A 27 -7.75 8.09 14.95
N ASP A 28 -7.05 7.01 15.29
CA ASP A 28 -6.80 6.59 16.66
C ASP A 28 -5.42 5.91 16.77
N ALA A 29 -4.53 6.47 17.59
CA ALA A 29 -3.17 5.97 17.76
C ALA A 29 -3.10 4.54 18.32
N ALA A 30 -4.15 4.04 18.98
CA ALA A 30 -4.23 2.65 19.43
C ALA A 30 -4.37 1.66 18.26
N ILE A 31 -4.94 2.10 17.13
CA ILE A 31 -5.15 1.30 15.92
C ILE A 31 -3.93 1.39 15.00
N ALA A 32 -2.81 0.83 15.45
CA ALA A 32 -1.52 0.88 14.75
C ALA A 32 -0.90 -0.51 14.49
N ARG A 33 -1.54 -1.59 14.95
CA ARG A 33 -1.02 -2.96 14.81
C ARG A 33 -1.44 -3.57 13.48
N LYS A 34 -0.76 -4.64 13.12
CA LYS A 34 -1.17 -5.49 12.02
C LYS A 34 -2.52 -6.14 12.33
N ALA A 35 -3.50 -5.93 11.45
CA ALA A 35 -4.76 -6.65 11.48
C ALA A 35 -4.57 -8.02 10.80
N ASP A 36 -4.91 -9.10 11.50
CA ASP A 36 -4.80 -10.45 10.97
C ASP A 36 -5.76 -10.66 9.79
N GLY A 37 -5.27 -11.30 8.73
CA GLY A 37 -6.02 -11.53 7.49
C GLY A 37 -6.13 -10.30 6.56
N GLU A 38 -5.81 -9.10 7.06
CA GLU A 38 -5.84 -7.87 6.27
C GLU A 38 -4.51 -7.64 5.54
N THR A 39 -4.61 -7.26 4.27
CA THR A 39 -3.45 -6.81 3.47
C THR A 39 -3.77 -5.46 2.83
N PRO A 40 -3.48 -4.34 3.50
CA PRO A 40 -3.53 -3.01 2.91
C PRO A 40 -2.81 -2.96 1.57
N ALA A 41 -3.50 -2.51 0.53
CA ALA A 41 -2.97 -2.59 -0.82
C ALA A 41 -3.75 -1.74 -1.84
N PRO A 42 -3.17 -1.50 -3.02
CA PRO A 42 -3.88 -1.11 -4.23
C PRO A 42 -5.09 -2.02 -4.49
N VAL A 43 -6.23 -1.42 -4.81
CA VAL A 43 -7.43 -2.14 -5.24
C VAL A 43 -7.51 -2.06 -6.75
N LEU A 44 -7.32 -3.21 -7.41
CA LEU A 44 -7.37 -3.34 -8.86
C LEU A 44 -8.58 -4.16 -9.34
N GLY A 45 -9.40 -4.64 -8.41
CA GLY A 45 -10.60 -5.41 -8.70
C GLY A 45 -11.47 -5.61 -7.46
N ALA A 46 -12.74 -5.92 -7.68
CA ALA A 46 -13.75 -6.09 -6.63
C ALA A 46 -13.35 -7.13 -5.57
N TYR A 47 -12.67 -8.20 -6.01
CA TYR A 47 -12.25 -9.29 -5.13
C TYR A 47 -11.27 -8.85 -4.02
N LEU A 48 -10.57 -7.72 -4.19
CA LEU A 48 -9.68 -7.13 -3.19
C LEU A 48 -10.42 -6.30 -2.13
N ILE A 49 -11.61 -5.76 -2.44
CA ILE A 49 -12.40 -4.96 -1.48
C ILE A 49 -13.47 -5.77 -0.77
N THR A 50 -13.78 -6.97 -1.26
CA THR A 50 -14.71 -7.89 -0.61
C THR A 50 -13.97 -9.03 0.09
N ASN A 51 -14.49 -9.53 1.21
CA ASN A 51 -13.95 -10.72 1.90
C ASN A 51 -14.13 -12.00 1.05
N SER A 52 -13.33 -12.16 -0.01
CA SER A 52 -13.45 -13.24 -1.01
C SER A 52 -12.67 -14.51 -0.64
N GLY A 53 -12.19 -14.62 0.60
CA GLY A 53 -11.28 -15.70 1.03
C GLY A 53 -9.82 -15.52 0.58
N VAL A 54 -9.51 -14.44 -0.13
CA VAL A 54 -8.13 -14.02 -0.48
C VAL A 54 -7.66 -12.95 0.51
N PRO A 55 -6.42 -12.98 1.02
CA PRO A 55 -5.87 -11.89 1.82
C PRO A 55 -6.02 -10.55 1.10
N GLY A 56 -6.64 -9.58 1.74
CA GLY A 56 -6.95 -8.29 1.15
C GLY A 56 -7.53 -7.35 2.19
N PRO A 57 -7.75 -6.08 1.84
CA PRO A 57 -8.18 -5.07 2.80
C PRO A 57 -9.70 -5.04 3.09
N HIS A 58 -10.38 -6.18 2.89
CA HIS A 58 -11.81 -6.51 3.07
C HIS A 58 -12.73 -5.39 3.59
N LEU A 59 -12.96 -4.32 2.80
CA LEU A 59 -13.83 -3.19 3.19
C LEU A 59 -15.30 -3.59 3.34
N LEU A 60 -15.74 -4.54 2.52
CA LEU A 60 -17.12 -4.96 2.35
C LEU A 60 -17.25 -6.48 2.52
N PRO A 61 -18.41 -6.98 2.98
CA PRO A 61 -18.67 -8.41 2.99
C PRO A 61 -18.77 -8.97 1.56
N THR A 62 -18.52 -10.27 1.40
CA THR A 62 -18.56 -10.99 0.11
C THR A 62 -19.89 -10.82 -0.63
N SER A 63 -20.99 -10.67 0.12
CA SER A 63 -22.34 -10.46 -0.42
C SER A 63 -22.49 -9.19 -1.26
N LYS A 64 -21.55 -8.24 -1.15
CA LYS A 64 -21.54 -6.99 -1.95
C LYS A 64 -20.71 -7.11 -3.24
N SER A 65 -20.09 -8.25 -3.52
CA SER A 65 -19.22 -8.44 -4.68
C SER A 65 -19.93 -8.28 -6.03
N SER A 66 -21.20 -8.69 -6.12
CA SER A 66 -22.01 -8.61 -7.36
C SER A 66 -22.25 -7.18 -7.83
N VAL A 67 -22.27 -6.20 -6.92
CA VAL A 67 -22.44 -4.77 -7.28
C VAL A 67 -21.34 -4.32 -8.25
N PHE A 68 -20.10 -4.78 -8.03
CA PHE A 68 -18.95 -4.36 -8.83
C PHE A 68 -18.83 -5.12 -10.16
N GLN A 69 -19.64 -6.16 -10.39
CA GLN A 69 -19.71 -6.81 -11.70
C GLN A 69 -20.41 -5.89 -12.72
N GLY A 70 -21.42 -5.14 -12.29
CA GLY A 70 -22.14 -4.17 -13.12
C GLY A 70 -21.57 -2.75 -13.05
N ILE A 71 -20.71 -2.47 -12.07
CA ILE A 71 -20.15 -1.14 -11.82
C ILE A 71 -18.62 -1.27 -11.64
N PRO A 72 -17.86 -1.33 -12.74
CA PRO A 72 -16.43 -1.61 -12.67
C PRO A 72 -15.69 -0.48 -11.98
N ILE A 73 -14.78 -0.86 -11.09
CA ILE A 73 -13.81 0.05 -10.47
C ILE A 73 -12.62 0.23 -11.41
N GLN A 74 -12.04 1.43 -11.41
CA GLN A 74 -10.79 1.71 -12.11
C GLN A 74 -9.57 1.35 -11.26
N THR A 75 -9.58 1.83 -10.02
CA THR A 75 -8.53 1.55 -9.03
C THR A 75 -9.03 1.95 -7.64
N GLY A 76 -8.21 1.78 -6.62
CA GLY A 76 -8.46 2.27 -5.27
C GLY A 76 -7.26 2.01 -4.36
N PHE A 77 -7.34 2.48 -3.14
CA PHE A 77 -6.40 2.09 -2.10
C PHE A 77 -7.14 1.94 -0.78
N VAL A 78 -6.76 0.93 -0.01
CA VAL A 78 -7.30 0.72 1.32
C VAL A 78 -6.17 0.49 2.31
N SER A 79 -6.26 1.23 3.41
CA SER A 79 -5.45 1.05 4.60
C SER A 79 -6.25 0.27 5.65
N ALA A 80 -5.57 -0.56 6.44
CA ALA A 80 -6.16 -1.31 7.53
C ALA A 80 -5.16 -1.49 8.66
N ALA A 81 -5.63 -1.41 9.90
CA ALA A 81 -4.86 -1.69 11.10
C ALA A 81 -5.80 -2.11 12.23
N SER A 82 -5.23 -2.68 13.28
CA SER A 82 -5.96 -3.11 14.47
C SER A 82 -5.40 -2.52 15.75
N ASP A 83 -6.21 -2.58 16.80
CA ASP A 83 -5.80 -2.32 18.18
C ASP A 83 -5.49 -3.64 18.93
N PRO A 84 -5.02 -3.57 20.19
CA PRO A 84 -4.82 -4.75 21.03
C PRO A 84 -6.10 -5.53 21.39
N SER A 85 -7.26 -4.89 21.30
CA SER A 85 -8.56 -5.50 21.66
C SER A 85 -9.18 -6.29 20.51
N GLY A 86 -8.62 -6.16 19.30
CA GLY A 86 -9.07 -6.85 18.09
C GLY A 86 -10.04 -6.02 17.24
N VAL A 87 -10.23 -4.73 17.54
CA VAL A 87 -10.92 -3.79 16.66
C VAL A 87 -10.04 -3.53 15.45
N VAL A 88 -10.61 -3.71 14.26
CA VAL A 88 -9.96 -3.41 12.97
C VAL A 88 -10.67 -2.21 12.36
N LEU A 89 -9.92 -1.20 11.96
CA LEU A 89 -10.41 -0.06 11.18
C LEU A 89 -9.77 -0.09 9.79
N ARG A 90 -10.62 0.03 8.78
CA ARG A 90 -10.29 0.06 7.37
C ARG A 90 -10.74 1.40 6.79
N ILE A 91 -9.89 2.02 6.00
CA ILE A 91 -10.17 3.32 5.37
C ILE A 91 -9.66 3.26 3.95
N GLY A 92 -10.53 3.57 2.99
CA GLY A 92 -10.15 3.53 1.59
C GLY A 92 -10.91 4.51 0.71
N ALA A 93 -10.37 4.68 -0.48
CA ALA A 93 -10.99 5.41 -1.58
C ALA A 93 -10.98 4.52 -2.81
N ILE A 94 -12.13 4.40 -3.48
CA ILE A 94 -12.33 3.59 -4.67
C ILE A 94 -12.72 4.52 -5.81
N ARG A 95 -11.96 4.46 -6.90
CA ARG A 95 -12.16 5.29 -8.07
C ARG A 95 -13.01 4.59 -9.12
N PHE A 96 -13.96 5.34 -9.64
CA PHE A 96 -14.81 4.98 -10.77
C PHE A 96 -14.51 5.87 -11.97
N ALA A 97 -15.10 5.52 -13.11
CA ALA A 97 -14.95 6.28 -14.35
C ALA A 97 -15.38 7.74 -14.19
N ASP A 98 -16.50 7.97 -13.48
CA ASP A 98 -17.09 9.29 -13.28
C ASP A 98 -17.90 9.35 -11.97
N ALA A 99 -18.38 10.56 -11.63
CA ALA A 99 -19.16 10.81 -10.41
C ALA A 99 -20.51 10.09 -10.39
N THR A 100 -21.14 9.92 -11.55
CA THR A 100 -22.41 9.19 -11.69
C THR A 100 -22.22 7.72 -11.34
N THR A 101 -21.15 7.12 -11.81
CA THR A 101 -20.78 5.72 -11.57
C THR A 101 -20.45 5.49 -10.10
N ALA A 102 -19.71 6.41 -9.48
CA ALA A 102 -19.44 6.35 -8.03
C ALA A 102 -20.71 6.48 -7.20
N SER A 103 -21.63 7.37 -7.58
CA SER A 103 -22.93 7.54 -6.90
C SER A 103 -23.80 6.29 -7.04
N ARG A 104 -23.88 5.72 -8.24
CA ARG A 104 -24.59 4.45 -8.48
C ARG A 104 -24.01 3.30 -7.66
N ALA A 105 -22.69 3.25 -7.49
CA ALA A 105 -22.06 2.26 -6.60
C ALA A 105 -22.47 2.48 -5.14
N LEU A 106 -22.45 3.73 -4.65
CA LEU A 106 -22.91 4.06 -3.30
C LEU A 106 -24.36 3.60 -3.08
N ASP A 107 -25.26 3.93 -4.02
CA ASP A 107 -26.69 3.58 -3.94
C ASP A 107 -26.88 2.05 -3.94
N ALA A 108 -26.19 1.33 -4.83
CA ALA A 108 -26.28 -0.13 -4.91
C ALA A 108 -25.68 -0.84 -3.69
N LEU A 109 -24.71 -0.22 -3.01
CA LEU A 109 -24.11 -0.75 -1.79
C LEU A 109 -24.92 -0.41 -0.53
N THR A 110 -25.76 0.62 -0.58
CA THR A 110 -26.46 1.16 0.59
C THR A 110 -27.36 0.10 1.24
N ALA A 111 -27.28 0.03 2.55
CA ALA A 111 -28.19 -0.70 3.42
C ALA A 111 -29.21 0.28 4.04
N THR A 112 -30.29 -0.27 4.60
CA THR A 112 -31.38 0.51 5.22
C THR A 112 -31.17 1.08 6.64
N PRO A 113 -30.10 0.79 7.41
CA PRO A 113 -29.96 1.36 8.75
C PRO A 113 -29.78 2.88 8.78
N ALA A 114 -30.06 3.46 9.95
CA ALA A 114 -29.83 4.87 10.21
C ALA A 114 -28.32 5.18 10.20
N VAL A 115 -27.96 6.29 9.57
CA VAL A 115 -26.56 6.76 9.57
C VAL A 115 -26.19 7.25 10.97
N PRO A 116 -25.05 6.82 11.54
CA PRO A 116 -24.58 7.32 12.83
C PRO A 116 -24.45 8.84 12.88
N SER A 117 -24.75 9.43 14.04
CA SER A 117 -24.64 10.88 14.24
C SER A 117 -23.21 11.37 14.04
N GLY A 118 -23.03 12.52 13.37
CA GLY A 118 -21.73 13.13 13.11
C GLY A 118 -21.06 12.67 11.82
N ALA A 119 -21.66 11.75 11.07
CA ALA A 119 -21.19 11.39 9.74
C ALA A 119 -21.31 12.57 8.76
N PRO A 120 -20.39 12.70 7.79
CA PRO A 120 -20.47 13.73 6.76
C PRO A 120 -21.80 13.70 6.00
N THR A 121 -22.23 14.85 5.47
CA THR A 121 -23.41 14.93 4.63
C THR A 121 -23.31 13.98 3.44
N GLY A 122 -24.41 13.31 3.10
CA GLY A 122 -24.44 12.34 2.01
C GLY A 122 -23.87 10.96 2.37
N THR A 123 -23.47 10.74 3.63
CA THR A 123 -23.07 9.40 4.10
C THR A 123 -24.23 8.40 4.02
N ARG A 124 -23.91 7.14 3.75
CA ARG A 124 -24.81 5.98 3.78
C ARG A 124 -24.15 4.85 4.58
N VAL A 125 -24.98 4.05 5.25
CA VAL A 125 -24.55 2.77 5.80
C VAL A 125 -24.49 1.78 4.64
N LEU A 126 -23.33 1.14 4.40
CA LEU A 126 -23.17 0.14 3.35
C LEU A 126 -23.34 -1.28 3.89
N THR A 127 -22.98 -1.49 5.15
CA THR A 127 -23.08 -2.76 5.86
C THR A 127 -23.17 -2.47 7.35
N GLU A 128 -24.08 -3.15 8.03
CA GLU A 128 -24.15 -3.21 9.49
C GLU A 128 -24.62 -4.60 9.89
N GLY A 129 -24.01 -5.19 10.92
CA GLY A 129 -24.43 -6.48 11.45
C GLY A 129 -23.31 -7.25 12.12
N THR A 130 -23.43 -8.57 12.16
CA THR A 130 -22.40 -9.47 12.69
C THR A 130 -21.85 -10.33 11.54
N LEU A 131 -20.53 -10.27 11.33
CA LEU A 131 -19.80 -11.09 10.36
C LEU A 131 -18.68 -11.82 11.09
N ASP A 132 -18.61 -13.15 10.95
CA ASP A 132 -17.60 -13.99 11.59
C ASP A 132 -17.46 -13.75 13.10
N GLY A 133 -18.60 -13.57 13.78
CA GLY A 133 -18.67 -13.31 15.22
C GLY A 133 -18.22 -11.91 15.65
N LYS A 134 -17.93 -11.01 14.70
CA LYS A 134 -17.56 -9.61 14.95
C LYS A 134 -18.68 -8.67 14.51
N HIS A 135 -18.95 -7.65 15.31
CA HIS A 135 -19.80 -6.55 14.87
C HIS A 135 -19.08 -5.78 13.76
N TRP A 136 -19.77 -5.56 12.64
CA TRP A 136 -19.25 -4.93 11.45
C TRP A 136 -20.10 -3.71 11.08
N LEU A 137 -19.44 -2.59 10.81
CA LEU A 137 -20.09 -1.37 10.32
C LEU A 137 -19.24 -0.76 9.21
N THR A 138 -19.83 -0.53 8.05
CA THR A 138 -19.20 0.17 6.92
C THR A 138 -20.05 1.38 6.55
N LEU A 139 -19.41 2.56 6.52
CA LEU A 139 -19.98 3.80 6.02
C LEU A 139 -19.34 4.19 4.68
N GLY A 140 -20.12 4.82 3.81
CA GLY A 140 -19.64 5.34 2.54
C GLY A 140 -20.22 6.69 2.18
N THR A 141 -19.45 7.48 1.44
CA THR A 141 -19.89 8.73 0.79
C THR A 141 -19.15 8.93 -0.52
N THR A 142 -19.60 9.84 -1.37
CA THR A 142 -18.94 10.14 -2.66
C THR A 142 -18.31 11.52 -2.67
N ARG A 143 -17.21 11.65 -3.41
CA ARG A 143 -16.62 12.94 -3.78
C ARG A 143 -16.05 12.83 -5.20
N ALA A 144 -16.61 13.61 -6.13
CA ALA A 144 -16.36 13.44 -7.57
C ALA A 144 -16.54 11.95 -7.98
N ASN A 145 -15.59 11.36 -8.69
CA ASN A 145 -15.61 9.97 -9.13
C ASN A 145 -15.08 8.96 -8.08
N LEU A 146 -14.95 9.36 -6.82
CA LEU A 146 -14.48 8.52 -5.74
C LEU A 146 -15.62 8.12 -4.81
N LEU A 147 -15.65 6.85 -4.43
CA LEU A 147 -16.36 6.33 -3.27
C LEU A 147 -15.37 6.26 -2.11
N LEU A 148 -15.63 7.05 -1.07
CA LEU A 148 -14.87 7.03 0.18
C LEU A 148 -15.56 6.04 1.12
N VAL A 149 -14.79 5.13 1.69
CA VAL A 149 -15.33 4.06 2.53
C VAL A 149 -14.51 3.98 3.82
N SER A 150 -15.21 3.90 4.95
CA SER A 150 -14.61 3.49 6.21
C SER A 150 -15.38 2.30 6.77
N SER A 151 -14.66 1.33 7.30
CA SER A 151 -15.23 0.11 7.85
C SER A 151 -14.56 -0.25 9.17
N THR A 152 -15.34 -0.72 10.13
CA THR A 152 -14.85 -1.26 11.40
C THR A 152 -15.37 -2.66 11.62
N SER A 153 -14.54 -3.53 12.20
CA SER A 153 -14.97 -4.81 12.76
C SER A 153 -14.47 -4.98 14.19
N SER A 154 -15.34 -5.35 15.13
CA SER A 154 -15.02 -5.44 16.56
C SER A 154 -15.56 -6.74 17.18
N PRO A 155 -14.81 -7.39 18.11
CA PRO A 155 -15.31 -8.55 18.87
C PRO A 155 -16.54 -8.26 19.74
N SER A 156 -16.74 -7.00 20.14
CA SER A 156 -17.90 -6.57 20.94
C SER A 156 -18.53 -5.31 20.35
N PRO A 157 -19.88 -5.24 20.24
CA PRO A 157 -20.55 -4.01 19.84
C PRO A 157 -20.39 -2.94 20.91
N GLY A 158 -20.12 -1.70 20.51
CA GLY A 158 -20.00 -0.57 21.44
C GLY A 158 -19.91 0.77 20.72
N ARG A 159 -20.31 1.85 21.40
CA ARG A 159 -20.35 3.24 20.89
C ARG A 159 -19.02 3.73 20.29
N THR A 160 -17.90 3.09 20.63
CA THR A 160 -16.58 3.39 20.09
C THR A 160 -16.46 3.06 18.59
N THR A 161 -17.07 1.99 18.09
CA THR A 161 -16.97 1.62 16.65
C THR A 161 -17.61 2.66 15.74
N ASP A 162 -18.82 3.12 16.10
CA ASP A 162 -19.56 4.13 15.34
C ASP A 162 -18.81 5.46 15.29
N SER A 163 -18.27 5.88 16.44
CA SER A 163 -17.47 7.10 16.53
C SER A 163 -16.16 7.01 15.72
N LEU A 164 -15.52 5.84 15.69
CA LEU A 164 -14.28 5.60 14.94
C LEU A 164 -14.54 5.66 13.44
N VAL A 165 -15.53 4.91 12.93
CA VAL A 165 -15.84 4.87 11.49
C VAL A 165 -16.32 6.24 10.98
N THR A 166 -17.09 6.96 11.82
CA THR A 166 -17.59 8.30 11.51
C THR A 166 -16.46 9.34 11.46
N LYS A 167 -15.56 9.31 12.45
CA LYS A 167 -14.37 10.16 12.49
C LYS A 167 -13.46 9.88 11.30
N ALA A 168 -13.20 8.60 11.01
CA ALA A 168 -12.38 8.16 9.90
C ALA A 168 -12.94 8.65 8.55
N LEU A 169 -14.25 8.48 8.31
CA LEU A 169 -14.87 8.94 7.07
C LEU A 169 -14.84 10.46 6.94
N SER A 170 -15.01 11.20 8.03
CA SER A 170 -14.91 12.67 8.02
C SER A 170 -13.50 13.13 7.68
N MET A 171 -12.48 12.59 8.35
CA MET A 171 -11.07 12.89 8.03
C MET A 171 -10.73 12.49 6.59
N GLN A 172 -11.27 11.38 6.10
CA GLN A 172 -11.07 10.93 4.72
C GLN A 172 -11.74 11.90 3.72
N ALA A 173 -12.95 12.36 4.01
CA ALA A 173 -13.67 13.34 3.20
C ALA A 173 -12.91 14.65 3.08
N ASP A 174 -12.24 15.10 4.15
CA ASP A 174 -11.39 16.29 4.11
C ASP A 174 -10.10 16.03 3.31
N LYS A 175 -9.36 14.97 3.69
CA LYS A 175 -8.03 14.68 3.16
C LYS A 175 -8.02 14.34 1.68
N ILE A 176 -9.07 13.69 1.16
CA ILE A 176 -9.11 13.25 -0.23
C ILE A 176 -9.05 14.42 -1.23
N GLY A 177 -9.33 15.65 -0.78
CA GLY A 177 -9.17 16.84 -1.61
C GLY A 177 -7.73 17.08 -2.10
N ASN A 178 -6.75 16.46 -1.45
CA ASN A 178 -5.34 16.51 -1.87
C ASN A 178 -5.02 15.56 -3.04
N TYR A 179 -5.92 14.64 -3.37
CA TYR A 179 -5.68 13.69 -4.44
C TYR A 179 -5.81 14.38 -5.80
N GLN A 180 -4.70 14.39 -6.53
CA GLN A 180 -4.63 14.87 -7.91
C GLN A 180 -4.62 13.67 -8.85
N GLN A 181 -5.81 13.36 -9.35
CA GLN A 181 -6.02 12.33 -10.36
C GLN A 181 -5.15 12.58 -11.61
N SER A 182 -4.45 11.54 -12.05
CA SER A 182 -3.71 11.59 -13.32
C SER A 182 -4.69 11.77 -14.49
N SER A 183 -4.28 12.56 -15.49
CA SER A 183 -5.03 12.70 -16.75
C SER A 183 -5.18 11.34 -17.42
N MET A 184 -6.30 11.10 -18.10
CA MET A 184 -6.53 9.85 -18.83
C MET A 184 -5.91 9.91 -20.23
N ASP A 185 -5.28 8.83 -20.66
CA ASP A 185 -4.95 8.60 -22.06
C ASP A 185 -6.24 8.18 -22.79
N SER A 186 -6.64 8.94 -23.81
CA SER A 186 -7.90 8.75 -24.52
C SER A 186 -7.92 7.50 -25.42
N VAL A 187 -6.75 6.98 -25.79
CA VAL A 187 -6.64 5.83 -26.70
C VAL A 187 -6.70 4.52 -25.90
N THR A 188 -5.99 4.47 -24.78
CA THR A 188 -5.86 3.27 -23.94
C THR A 188 -6.84 3.24 -22.78
N ASN A 189 -7.48 4.37 -22.47
CA ASN A 189 -8.34 4.56 -21.28
C ASN A 189 -7.61 4.17 -19.97
N THR A 190 -6.34 4.54 -19.87
CA THR A 190 -5.50 4.33 -18.68
C THR A 190 -5.02 5.67 -18.12
N PRO A 191 -4.67 5.77 -16.83
CA PRO A 191 -4.11 6.99 -16.28
C PRO A 191 -2.70 7.21 -16.83
N ASN A 192 -2.40 8.44 -17.24
CA ASN A 192 -1.07 8.85 -17.65
C ASN A 192 -0.17 9.06 -16.41
N VAL A 193 0.18 7.94 -15.79
CA VAL A 193 1.09 7.88 -14.65
C VAL A 193 2.38 7.16 -15.06
N PRO A 194 3.55 7.79 -14.87
CA PRO A 194 4.83 7.12 -15.13
C PRO A 194 5.00 5.91 -14.21
N MET A 195 5.37 4.75 -14.78
CA MET A 195 5.76 3.54 -14.03
C MET A 195 7.16 3.63 -13.41
N ASP A 196 7.83 4.76 -13.61
CA ASP A 196 9.15 5.04 -13.08
C ASP A 196 9.27 6.54 -12.84
N THR A 197 10.20 6.93 -11.98
CA THR A 197 10.55 8.33 -11.77
C THR A 197 11.50 8.84 -12.84
N ASP A 198 11.70 10.16 -12.87
CA ASP A 198 12.67 10.79 -13.76
C ASP A 198 14.09 10.27 -13.51
N ASP A 199 14.43 10.00 -12.25
CA ASP A 199 15.70 9.39 -11.84
C ASP A 199 15.75 7.86 -12.01
N LYS A 200 14.71 7.24 -12.60
CA LYS A 200 14.66 5.81 -12.98
C LYS A 200 14.78 4.80 -11.83
N ILE A 201 14.22 5.11 -10.65
CA ILE A 201 14.34 4.24 -9.47
C ILE A 201 13.86 2.80 -9.69
N MET A 202 12.81 2.59 -10.49
CA MET A 202 12.25 1.27 -10.76
C MET A 202 13.09 0.47 -11.75
N GLU A 203 13.64 1.14 -12.77
CA GLU A 203 14.61 0.56 -13.70
C GLU A 203 15.86 0.05 -12.96
N TYR A 204 16.36 0.83 -12.01
CA TYR A 204 17.46 0.45 -11.14
C TYR A 204 17.04 -0.41 -9.94
N THR A 205 15.90 -1.10 -10.00
CA THR A 205 15.51 -2.10 -9.00
C THR A 205 15.38 -3.46 -9.70
N VAL A 206 16.19 -4.45 -9.30
CA VAL A 206 16.10 -5.81 -9.87
C VAL A 206 14.86 -6.52 -9.35
N ARG A 207 14.34 -7.47 -10.14
CA ARG A 207 13.31 -8.41 -9.67
C ARG A 207 14.01 -9.63 -9.06
N ALA A 208 13.51 -10.19 -7.95
CA ALA A 208 14.10 -11.37 -7.31
C ALA A 208 13.99 -12.71 -8.11
N GLY A 209 13.62 -12.66 -9.39
CA GLY A 209 13.52 -13.79 -10.32
C GLY A 209 12.12 -14.02 -10.91
N ALA A 210 12.03 -14.98 -11.85
CA ALA A 210 10.82 -15.35 -12.59
C ALA A 210 9.81 -16.23 -11.81
N GLY A 211 10.00 -16.39 -10.49
CA GLY A 211 9.40 -17.47 -9.70
C GLY A 211 8.13 -17.14 -8.91
N THR A 212 7.57 -15.94 -9.02
CA THR A 212 6.26 -15.64 -8.42
C THR A 212 5.20 -15.81 -9.52
N PRO A 213 4.12 -16.57 -9.30
CA PRO A 213 3.04 -16.68 -10.28
C PRO A 213 2.56 -15.28 -10.69
N GLN A 214 2.70 -15.02 -12.00
CA GLN A 214 1.77 -14.42 -12.99
C GLN A 214 0.61 -13.51 -12.49
N PRO A 215 0.09 -12.62 -13.36
CA PRO A 215 -0.73 -11.43 -13.06
C PRO A 215 -1.78 -11.59 -11.96
N LEU A 216 -1.40 -11.39 -10.70
CA LEU A 216 -2.39 -11.05 -9.69
C LEU A 216 -2.98 -9.69 -10.09
N ALA A 217 -4.30 -9.65 -10.21
CA ALA A 217 -5.05 -8.46 -10.60
C ALA A 217 -4.88 -7.97 -12.05
N GLY A 218 -4.43 -8.82 -12.98
CA GLY A 218 -4.31 -8.44 -14.39
C GLY A 218 -3.11 -7.53 -14.72
N THR A 219 -2.12 -7.46 -13.81
CA THR A 219 -0.81 -6.83 -14.03
C THR A 219 -0.02 -7.50 -15.15
N SER A 220 1.03 -6.89 -15.69
CA SER A 220 1.85 -7.54 -16.72
C SER A 220 2.85 -8.52 -16.12
N ALA A 221 3.39 -9.43 -16.94
CA ALA A 221 4.43 -10.37 -16.48
C ALA A 221 5.69 -9.67 -15.92
N SER A 222 5.90 -8.39 -16.26
CA SER A 222 7.06 -7.59 -15.84
C SER A 222 6.83 -6.74 -14.58
N VAL A 223 5.57 -6.61 -14.16
CA VAL A 223 5.10 -5.82 -13.02
C VAL A 223 4.32 -6.75 -12.09
N GLY A 224 4.90 -7.10 -10.94
CA GLY A 224 4.15 -7.84 -9.92
C GLY A 224 3.05 -7.00 -9.29
N TYR A 225 2.05 -7.66 -8.71
CA TYR A 225 1.19 -6.99 -7.74
C TYR A 225 2.04 -6.46 -6.59
N LEU A 226 1.78 -5.21 -6.19
CA LEU A 226 2.59 -4.41 -5.27
C LEU A 226 3.95 -3.90 -5.80
N ASP A 227 4.31 -4.17 -7.05
CA ASP A 227 5.46 -3.51 -7.67
C ASP A 227 5.14 -2.04 -7.99
N GLY A 228 6.10 -1.14 -7.81
CA GLY A 228 5.93 0.28 -8.09
C GLY A 228 6.74 1.14 -7.14
N TYR A 229 6.64 2.45 -7.33
CA TYR A 229 7.24 3.41 -6.40
C TYR A 229 6.17 4.11 -5.56
N MET A 230 6.52 4.44 -4.33
CA MET A 230 5.61 5.02 -3.35
C MET A 230 6.35 5.91 -2.36
N THR A 231 5.62 6.83 -1.73
CA THR A 231 6.16 7.63 -0.62
C THR A 231 6.36 6.74 0.61
N PRO A 232 7.15 7.18 1.61
CA PRO A 232 7.27 6.46 2.87
C PRO A 232 5.94 6.28 3.59
N ARG A 233 5.02 7.24 3.44
CA ARG A 233 3.68 7.15 4.03
C ARG A 233 2.86 6.03 3.40
N THR A 234 2.85 5.97 2.07
CA THR A 234 2.18 4.87 1.35
C THR A 234 2.83 3.52 1.68
N LEU A 235 4.16 3.46 1.79
CA LEU A 235 4.86 2.26 2.26
C LEU A 235 4.46 1.84 3.68
N ALA A 236 4.34 2.80 4.61
CA ALA A 236 3.90 2.53 5.97
C ALA A 236 2.49 1.93 5.99
N MET A 237 1.60 2.41 5.11
CA MET A 237 0.24 1.86 4.97
C MET A 237 0.21 0.47 4.35
N THR A 238 1.05 0.17 3.36
CA THR A 238 1.11 -1.16 2.73
C THR A 238 1.85 -2.19 3.57
N THR A 239 2.77 -1.75 4.43
CA THR A 239 3.57 -2.64 5.27
C THR A 239 2.90 -2.84 6.63
N VAL A 240 2.17 -3.93 6.74
CA VAL A 240 1.28 -4.21 7.87
C VAL A 240 2.04 -4.29 9.21
N GLY A 241 1.71 -3.42 10.16
CA GLY A 241 2.24 -3.45 11.53
C GLY A 241 3.60 -2.76 11.75
N VAL A 242 4.06 -1.93 10.79
CA VAL A 242 5.41 -1.33 10.81
C VAL A 242 5.35 0.20 10.74
N LYS A 243 4.19 0.83 11.00
CA LYS A 243 3.99 2.30 10.94
C LYS A 243 5.13 3.04 11.63
N SER A 244 5.32 2.76 12.93
CA SER A 244 6.28 3.49 13.74
C SER A 244 7.69 3.33 13.20
N GLU A 245 8.06 2.15 12.70
CA GLU A 245 9.38 1.93 12.16
C GLU A 245 9.55 2.66 10.81
N ILE A 246 8.67 2.50 9.82
CA ILE A 246 8.86 3.14 8.51
C ILE A 246 8.82 4.66 8.61
N GLU A 247 7.84 5.23 9.32
CA GLU A 247 7.75 6.69 9.47
C GLU A 247 8.92 7.25 10.30
N THR A 248 9.35 6.54 11.35
CA THR A 248 10.54 6.95 12.14
C THR A 248 11.81 6.85 11.32
N GLN A 249 11.97 5.79 10.51
CA GLN A 249 13.14 5.63 9.63
C GLN A 249 13.12 6.70 8.55
N ALA A 250 11.97 6.99 7.95
CA ALA A 250 11.83 8.04 6.97
C ALA A 250 12.17 9.42 7.55
N ALA A 251 11.70 9.74 8.76
CA ALA A 251 12.02 10.98 9.45
C ALA A 251 13.51 11.03 9.86
N LYS A 252 14.03 9.93 10.43
CA LYS A 252 15.42 9.85 10.91
C LYS A 252 16.40 9.98 9.75
N TYR A 253 16.20 9.23 8.66
CA TYR A 253 17.13 9.11 7.54
C TYR A 253 16.69 9.88 6.30
N GLY A 254 15.63 10.68 6.33
CA GLY A 254 15.20 11.47 5.16
C GLY A 254 14.85 10.61 3.94
N TRP A 255 14.04 9.57 4.12
CA TRP A 255 13.51 8.81 2.98
C TRP A 255 12.55 9.67 2.18
N GLU A 256 12.72 9.71 0.86
CA GLU A 256 11.83 10.44 -0.05
C GLU A 256 10.92 9.50 -0.83
N LEU A 257 11.47 8.36 -1.24
CA LEU A 257 10.78 7.44 -2.13
C LEU A 257 11.25 6.00 -1.92
N TYR A 258 10.33 5.07 -2.15
CA TYR A 258 10.58 3.65 -2.08
C TYR A 258 10.09 2.97 -3.34
N ALA A 259 10.97 2.22 -4.00
CA ALA A 259 10.66 1.34 -5.11
C ALA A 259 10.62 -0.10 -4.62
N SER A 260 9.63 -0.86 -5.07
CA SER A 260 9.47 -2.28 -4.77
C SER A 260 9.35 -3.08 -6.05
N ARG A 261 10.14 -4.16 -6.17
CA ARG A 261 9.99 -5.17 -7.21
C ARG A 261 10.19 -6.57 -6.64
N SER A 262 9.08 -7.25 -6.37
CA SER A 262 9.00 -8.67 -6.00
C SER A 262 10.16 -9.14 -5.11
N GLY A 263 10.22 -8.69 -3.85
CA GLY A 263 11.23 -9.11 -2.86
C GLY A 263 12.54 -8.32 -2.86
N VAL A 264 12.65 -7.31 -3.73
CA VAL A 264 13.73 -6.32 -3.74
C VAL A 264 13.14 -4.94 -3.63
N SER A 265 13.85 -4.05 -2.95
CA SER A 265 13.48 -2.66 -2.89
C SER A 265 14.67 -1.73 -3.04
N THR A 266 14.40 -0.52 -3.51
CA THR A 266 15.35 0.59 -3.56
C THR A 266 14.73 1.79 -2.89
N THR A 267 15.45 2.36 -1.93
CA THR A 267 15.06 3.56 -1.20
C THR A 267 15.87 4.74 -1.69
N ARG A 268 15.18 5.83 -2.02
CA ARG A 268 15.78 7.15 -2.30
C ARG A 268 15.76 7.99 -1.04
N TYR A 269 16.90 8.60 -0.76
CA TYR A 269 17.13 9.49 0.37
C TYR A 269 17.24 10.92 -0.12
N ARG A 270 17.06 11.87 0.79
CA ARG A 270 17.23 13.31 0.51
C ARG A 270 18.64 13.64 0.02
N ASP A 271 19.64 13.02 0.62
CA ASP A 271 21.05 13.30 0.39
C ASP A 271 21.93 12.05 0.58
N VAL A 272 23.19 12.15 0.16
CA VAL A 272 24.17 11.05 0.23
C VAL A 272 24.45 10.65 1.68
N ASP A 273 24.57 11.63 2.58
CA ASP A 273 24.87 11.40 3.99
C ASP A 273 23.75 10.62 4.68
N SER A 274 22.50 10.90 4.32
CA SER A 274 21.32 10.19 4.77
C SER A 274 21.32 8.73 4.35
N ALA A 275 21.63 8.45 3.08
CA ALA A 275 21.75 7.08 2.56
C ALA A 275 22.89 6.31 3.25
N ARG A 276 24.06 6.96 3.39
CA ARG A 276 25.23 6.39 4.07
C ARG A 276 24.92 6.06 5.52
N ARG A 277 24.34 7.01 6.26
CA ARG A 277 23.97 6.83 7.67
C ARG A 277 22.96 5.71 7.85
N TYR A 278 21.95 5.61 6.99
CA TYR A 278 21.01 4.48 7.03
C TYR A 278 21.72 3.14 6.82
N PHE A 279 22.58 3.05 5.80
CA PHE A 279 23.32 1.83 5.50
C PHE A 279 24.20 1.41 6.70
N SER A 280 24.93 2.35 7.29
CA SER A 280 25.77 2.12 8.48
C SER A 280 24.94 1.67 9.69
N ASP A 281 23.87 2.39 10.04
CA ASP A 281 23.04 2.11 11.21
C ASP A 281 22.28 0.79 11.07
N ARG A 282 21.77 0.47 9.88
CA ARG A 282 20.98 -0.75 9.65
C ARG A 282 21.80 -2.01 9.87
N PHE A 283 23.11 -1.99 9.62
CA PHE A 283 23.93 -3.20 9.67
C PHE A 283 24.97 -3.25 10.80
N GLY A 284 25.33 -2.16 11.46
CA GLY A 284 26.20 -2.16 12.64
C GLY A 284 27.50 -2.98 12.49
N GLU A 285 28.19 -3.25 13.60
CA GLU A 285 29.31 -4.20 13.65
C GLU A 285 28.78 -5.60 13.94
N GLY A 286 29.08 -6.61 13.09
CA GLY A 286 28.68 -8.02 13.34
C GLY A 286 27.82 -8.71 12.29
N LYS A 287 27.76 -8.22 11.05
CA LYS A 287 26.95 -8.80 9.96
C LYS A 287 27.81 -9.39 8.82
N GLY A 288 27.25 -10.37 8.12
CA GLY A 288 27.96 -11.13 7.09
C GLY A 288 28.25 -10.30 5.83
N VAL A 289 29.40 -10.52 5.23
CA VAL A 289 29.83 -9.87 3.98
C VAL A 289 29.05 -10.40 2.78
N VAL A 290 28.94 -9.58 1.73
CA VAL A 290 28.48 -10.02 0.41
C VAL A 290 29.72 -10.34 -0.44
N PRO A 291 29.88 -11.57 -0.94
CA PRO A 291 31.05 -11.92 -1.75
C PRO A 291 31.22 -10.99 -2.96
N GLY A 292 32.45 -10.49 -3.14
CA GLY A 292 32.81 -9.61 -4.26
C GLY A 292 32.42 -8.14 -4.09
N ILE A 293 31.89 -7.72 -2.94
CA ILE A 293 31.53 -6.32 -2.66
C ILE A 293 32.21 -5.87 -1.36
N PRO A 294 32.82 -4.67 -1.32
CA PRO A 294 33.37 -4.13 -0.08
C PRO A 294 32.32 -4.05 1.04
N ALA A 295 32.72 -4.34 2.28
CA ALA A 295 31.81 -4.45 3.42
C ALA A 295 31.18 -3.10 3.82
N GLU A 296 31.81 -1.99 3.44
CA GLU A 296 31.30 -0.63 3.52
C GLU A 296 30.17 -0.33 2.52
N ASN A 297 29.97 -1.22 1.54
CA ASN A 297 29.01 -1.04 0.45
C ASN A 297 27.93 -2.11 0.40
N ALA A 298 28.12 -3.29 1.00
CA ALA A 298 27.04 -4.27 1.14
C ALA A 298 27.19 -5.17 2.38
N ARG A 299 26.06 -5.47 3.02
CA ARG A 299 25.99 -6.31 4.23
C ARG A 299 24.74 -7.16 4.25
N CYS A 300 24.82 -8.33 4.89
CA CYS A 300 23.70 -9.24 5.10
C CYS A 300 23.51 -9.58 6.57
N GLY A 301 22.26 -9.66 7.03
CA GLY A 301 21.90 -10.12 8.37
C GLY A 301 20.72 -11.08 8.34
N LYS A 302 20.62 -11.92 9.38
CA LYS A 302 19.37 -12.66 9.65
C LYS A 302 18.30 -11.67 10.11
N VAL A 303 17.06 -11.88 9.67
CA VAL A 303 15.90 -11.10 10.14
C VAL A 303 15.14 -11.87 11.21
N ALA A 304 14.47 -11.16 12.12
CA ALA A 304 13.78 -11.76 13.27
C ALA A 304 12.69 -12.76 12.86
N SER A 305 12.04 -12.53 11.71
CA SER A 305 11.03 -13.42 11.13
C SER A 305 11.59 -14.68 10.46
N GLY A 306 12.92 -14.88 10.49
CA GLY A 306 13.59 -15.93 9.73
C GLY A 306 13.99 -15.50 8.31
N GLY A 307 15.01 -16.16 7.76
CA GLY A 307 15.63 -15.78 6.48
C GLY A 307 16.74 -14.74 6.64
N TYR A 308 17.10 -14.11 5.52
CA TYR A 308 18.23 -13.19 5.39
C TYR A 308 17.81 -11.94 4.62
N SER A 309 18.25 -10.78 5.10
CA SER A 309 18.14 -9.51 4.39
C SER A 309 19.53 -8.96 4.14
N CYS A 310 19.79 -8.59 2.89
CA CYS A 310 20.99 -7.91 2.49
C CYS A 310 20.66 -6.51 1.98
N THR A 311 21.54 -5.54 2.23
CA THR A 311 21.43 -4.19 1.70
C THR A 311 22.73 -3.81 1.05
N ALA A 312 22.65 -3.01 -0.02
CA ALA A 312 23.78 -2.43 -0.72
C ALA A 312 23.60 -0.93 -0.89
N TRP A 313 24.74 -0.24 -0.90
CA TRP A 313 24.92 1.18 -1.19
C TRP A 313 26.15 1.31 -2.09
N ALA A 314 25.99 1.95 -3.25
CA ALA A 314 27.06 2.10 -4.24
C ALA A 314 27.53 3.56 -4.38
N GLY A 315 27.26 4.39 -3.37
CA GLY A 315 27.38 5.84 -3.45
C GLY A 315 26.06 6.52 -3.84
N GLY A 316 26.04 7.85 -3.73
CA GLY A 316 24.84 8.64 -3.99
C GLY A 316 23.74 8.48 -2.94
N ARG A 317 22.53 8.90 -3.29
CA ARG A 317 21.37 9.00 -2.41
C ARG A 317 20.44 7.77 -2.43
N TYR A 318 20.95 6.57 -2.74
CA TYR A 318 20.12 5.37 -2.89
C TYR A 318 20.71 4.16 -2.19
N THR A 319 19.87 3.38 -1.51
CA THR A 319 20.23 2.05 -1.02
C THR A 319 19.22 1.05 -1.54
N SER A 320 19.65 -0.18 -1.78
CA SER A 320 18.72 -1.25 -2.10
C SER A 320 18.79 -2.36 -1.07
N SER A 321 17.68 -3.04 -0.87
CA SER A 321 17.55 -4.18 0.04
C SER A 321 16.91 -5.36 -0.68
N ALA A 322 17.39 -6.56 -0.37
CA ALA A 322 16.83 -7.81 -0.85
C ALA A 322 16.61 -8.74 0.34
N ALA A 323 15.49 -9.45 0.37
CA ALA A 323 15.21 -10.46 1.38
C ALA A 323 15.00 -11.83 0.74
N SER A 324 15.51 -12.88 1.37
CA SER A 324 15.30 -14.26 0.93
C SER A 324 15.40 -15.27 2.07
N ASN A 325 14.85 -16.46 1.86
CA ASN A 325 14.92 -17.55 2.84
C ASN A 325 16.33 -18.13 2.97
N THR A 326 17.19 -17.95 1.95
CA THR A 326 18.58 -18.41 1.97
C THR A 326 19.55 -17.25 1.81
N LEU A 327 20.69 -17.31 2.51
CA LEU A 327 21.72 -16.28 2.46
C LEU A 327 22.28 -16.14 1.05
N THR A 328 22.56 -17.25 0.38
CA THR A 328 23.11 -17.26 -1.00
C THR A 328 22.20 -16.52 -1.97
N LYS A 329 20.87 -16.75 -1.92
CA LYS A 329 19.94 -16.06 -2.82
C LYS A 329 19.86 -14.57 -2.51
N ALA A 330 19.84 -14.19 -1.23
CA ALA A 330 19.86 -12.78 -0.84
C ALA A 330 21.16 -12.08 -1.30
N GLN A 331 22.30 -12.74 -1.16
CA GLN A 331 23.60 -12.25 -1.63
C GLN A 331 23.65 -12.10 -3.16
N GLN A 332 23.17 -13.08 -3.92
CA GLN A 332 23.14 -13.00 -5.38
C GLN A 332 22.29 -11.82 -5.87
N ILE A 333 21.10 -11.64 -5.30
CA ILE A 333 20.20 -10.55 -5.66
C ILE A 333 20.84 -9.21 -5.33
N ILE A 334 21.42 -9.06 -4.13
CA ILE A 334 22.00 -7.77 -3.72
C ILE A 334 23.27 -7.44 -4.51
N SER A 335 24.04 -8.44 -4.95
CA SER A 335 25.19 -8.22 -5.84
C SER A 335 24.75 -7.69 -7.21
N ALA A 336 23.70 -8.25 -7.81
CA ALA A 336 23.15 -7.72 -9.06
C ALA A 336 22.64 -6.28 -8.88
N GLN A 337 21.99 -6.02 -7.75
CA GLN A 337 21.45 -4.72 -7.41
C GLN A 337 22.55 -3.67 -7.18
N TYR A 338 23.67 -4.04 -6.54
CA TYR A 338 24.82 -3.15 -6.35
C TYR A 338 25.41 -2.70 -7.69
N LEU A 339 25.58 -3.61 -8.64
CA LEU A 339 26.07 -3.28 -9.99
C LEU A 339 25.14 -2.31 -10.73
N LEU A 340 23.81 -2.47 -10.58
CA LEU A 340 22.85 -1.51 -11.13
C LEU A 340 22.98 -0.13 -10.48
N LEU A 341 23.15 -0.07 -9.16
CA LEU A 341 23.33 1.21 -8.46
C LEU A 341 24.60 1.94 -8.92
N GLN A 342 25.69 1.20 -9.22
CA GLN A 342 26.92 1.79 -9.75
C GLN A 342 26.76 2.42 -11.15
N GLN A 343 25.79 1.95 -11.93
CA GLN A 343 25.51 2.46 -13.28
C GLN A 343 24.59 3.67 -13.28
N ARG A 344 24.10 4.10 -12.11
CA ARG A 344 23.15 5.19 -12.01
C ARG A 344 23.87 6.55 -12.15
N PRO A 345 23.34 7.49 -12.96
CA PRO A 345 23.85 8.85 -13.00
C PRO A 345 23.77 9.48 -11.61
N SER A 346 24.82 10.21 -11.23
CA SER A 346 24.93 10.88 -9.92
C SER A 346 23.99 12.07 -9.80
#